data_AF-A0A4Y2GYF4-F1
#
_entry.id   AF-A0A4Y2GYF4-F1
#
_cell.length_a   1.000
_cell.length_b   1.000
_cell.length_c   1.000
_cell.angle_alpha   90.00
_cell.angle_beta   90.00
_cell.angle_gamma   90.00
#
_symmetry.space_group_name_H-M   'P 1'
#
loop_
_entity.id
_entity.type
_entity.pdbx_description
1 polymer ?
#
loop_
_entity_poly.entity_id
_entity_poly.type
_entity_poly.pdbx_seq_one_letter_code
_entity_poly.pdbx_strand_id
1 'polypeptide(L)'
;MRHHEIYEYIMDYATSRGVLKYIRYKMEVLKVKRSDDYEETGKWTVTVKNRLSGGTSTDVYDGVCIGHISRPKMPSYTSQDLFKGEIMHTYSL
;
A
#
# COMPACT_ATOMS: atom_id res chain seq x y z
N MET A 1 4.31 2.95 -22.69
CA MET A 1 2.92 2.85 -22.23
C MET A 1 2.69 4.01 -21.27
N ARG A 2 1.71 4.85 -21.57
CA ARG A 2 1.31 6.01 -20.76
C ARG A 2 0.55 5.51 -19.51
N HIS A 3 0.53 6.29 -18.43
CA HIS A 3 -0.09 5.86 -17.17
C HIS A 3 -1.56 5.43 -17.33
N HIS A 4 -2.33 6.12 -18.17
CA HIS A 4 -3.72 5.75 -18.42
C HIS A 4 -3.85 4.42 -19.18
N GLU A 5 -2.95 4.14 -20.14
CA GLU A 5 -2.93 2.86 -20.88
C GLU A 5 -2.62 1.68 -19.94
N ILE A 6 -1.70 1.86 -18.98
CA ILE A 6 -1.41 0.84 -17.96
C ILE A 6 -2.63 0.64 -17.06
N TYR A 7 -3.27 1.72 -16.63
CA TYR A 7 -4.48 1.66 -15.80
C TYR A 7 -5.62 0.90 -16.50
N GLU A 8 -5.91 1.25 -17.76
CA GLU A 8 -6.91 0.58 -18.58
C GLU A 8 -6.61 -0.92 -18.71
N TYR A 9 -5.37 -1.27 -19.06
CA TYR A 9 -4.94 -2.66 -19.14
C TYR A 9 -5.15 -3.43 -17.82
N ILE A 10 -4.77 -2.83 -16.67
CA ILE A 10 -4.94 -3.47 -15.36
C ILE A 10 -6.43 -3.63 -15.03
N MET A 11 -7.25 -2.63 -15.33
CA MET A 11 -8.70 -2.67 -15.07
C MET A 11 -9.41 -3.69 -15.96
N ASP A 12 -9.05 -3.79 -17.23
CA ASP A 12 -9.57 -4.80 -18.17
C ASP A 12 -9.20 -6.21 -17.70
N TYR A 13 -7.95 -6.40 -17.27
CA TYR A 13 -7.50 -7.66 -16.70
C TYR A 13 -8.28 -8.01 -15.42
N ALA A 14 -8.40 -7.07 -14.48
CA ALA A 14 -9.12 -7.30 -13.22
C ALA A 14 -10.62 -7.59 -13.44
N THR A 15 -11.22 -6.94 -14.43
CA THR A 15 -12.63 -7.14 -14.82
C THR A 15 -12.83 -8.50 -15.47
N SER A 16 -12.04 -8.84 -16.49
CA SER A 16 -12.15 -10.12 -17.22
C SER A 16 -11.89 -11.34 -16.34
N ARG A 17 -11.07 -11.19 -15.29
CA ARG A 17 -10.81 -12.24 -14.29
C ARG A 17 -11.74 -12.19 -13.08
N GLY A 18 -12.65 -11.20 -13.00
CA GLY A 18 -13.58 -11.05 -11.89
C GLY A 18 -12.92 -10.80 -10.54
N VAL A 19 -11.73 -10.18 -10.51
CA VAL A 19 -10.96 -9.90 -9.29
C VAL A 19 -11.59 -8.77 -8.48
N LEU A 20 -12.23 -7.81 -9.15
CA LEU A 20 -12.79 -6.61 -8.52
C LEU A 20 -13.79 -6.92 -7.40
N LYS A 21 -14.52 -8.05 -7.48
CA LYS A 21 -15.50 -8.47 -6.45
C LYS A 21 -14.88 -8.81 -5.10
N TYR A 22 -13.57 -9.07 -5.05
CA TYR A 22 -12.85 -9.39 -3.81
C TYR A 22 -12.21 -8.14 -3.17
N ILE A 23 -12.23 -7.00 -3.85
CA ILE A 23 -11.61 -5.77 -3.36
C ILE A 23 -12.58 -5.05 -2.42
N ARG A 24 -12.14 -4.85 -1.17
CA ARG A 24 -12.84 -4.01 -0.19
C ARG A 24 -12.18 -2.62 -0.17
N TYR A 25 -12.79 -1.66 -0.87
CA TYR A 25 -12.30 -0.28 -0.92
C TYR A 25 -12.46 0.44 0.43
N LYS A 26 -11.70 1.54 0.62
CA LYS A 26 -11.73 2.39 1.83
C LYS A 26 -11.40 1.64 3.12
N MET A 27 -10.63 0.56 2.99
CA MET A 27 -10.12 -0.25 4.08
C MET A 27 -8.63 0.05 4.27
N GLU A 28 -8.28 0.70 5.37
CA GLU A 28 -6.90 1.05 5.72
C GLU A 28 -6.28 -0.07 6.55
N VAL A 29 -5.18 -0.66 6.07
CA VAL A 29 -4.42 -1.64 6.85
C VAL A 29 -3.61 -0.89 7.90
N LEU A 30 -3.97 -1.07 9.18
CA LEU A 30 -3.31 -0.40 10.31
C LEU A 30 -2.10 -1.18 10.81
N LYS A 31 -2.18 -2.51 10.80
CA LYS A 31 -1.14 -3.37 11.39
C LYS A 31 -1.10 -4.72 10.70
N VAL A 32 0.10 -5.20 10.44
CA VAL A 32 0.39 -6.54 9.92
C VAL A 32 1.38 -7.18 10.87
N LYS A 33 1.08 -8.37 11.37
CA LYS A 33 1.95 -9.14 12.27
C LYS A 33 1.96 -10.61 11.87
N ARG A 34 3.05 -11.30 12.19
CA ARG A 34 3.03 -12.77 12.24
C ARG A 34 1.93 -13.24 13.20
N SER A 35 1.20 -14.29 12.84
CA SER A 35 0.26 -14.94 13.76
C SER A 35 1.00 -15.59 14.93
N ASP A 36 0.27 -15.97 15.97
CA ASP A 36 0.88 -16.60 17.16
C ASP A 36 1.48 -17.98 16.83
N ASP A 37 0.93 -18.67 15.82
CA ASP A 37 1.35 -19.97 15.29
C ASP A 37 2.18 -19.84 13.99
N TYR A 38 2.80 -18.69 13.74
CA TYR A 38 3.45 -18.39 12.47
C TYR A 38 4.53 -19.39 12.05
N GLU A 39 5.33 -19.88 13.00
CA GLU A 39 6.42 -20.80 12.65
C GLU A 39 5.90 -22.16 12.14
N GLU A 40 4.63 -22.48 12.42
CA GLU A 40 3.95 -23.67 11.88
C GLU A 40 3.14 -23.35 10.61
N THR A 41 2.46 -22.19 10.57
CA THR A 41 1.46 -21.88 9.54
C THR A 41 1.92 -20.88 8.48
N GLY A 42 2.90 -20.04 8.80
CA GLY A 42 3.34 -18.90 7.97
C GLY A 42 2.33 -17.76 7.83
N LYS A 43 1.24 -17.76 8.62
CA LYS A 43 0.10 -16.84 8.43
C LYS A 43 0.25 -15.49 9.10
N TRP A 44 -0.42 -14.49 8.55
CA TRP A 44 -0.34 -13.11 9.02
C TRP A 44 -1.66 -12.65 9.62
N THR A 45 -1.59 -12.04 10.79
CA THR A 45 -2.71 -11.33 11.42
C THR A 45 -2.71 -9.88 10.94
N VAL A 46 -3.79 -9.46 10.28
CA VAL A 46 -3.93 -8.14 9.67
C VAL A 46 -5.11 -7.39 10.29
N THR A 47 -4.83 -6.23 10.87
CA THR A 47 -5.83 -5.31 11.42
C THR A 47 -6.16 -4.23 10.41
N VAL A 48 -7.44 -4.05 10.11
CA VAL A 48 -7.96 -3.14 9.10
C VAL A 48 -8.95 -2.18 9.74
N LYS A 49 -8.91 -0.91 9.34
CA LYS A 49 -9.89 0.11 9.69
C LYS A 49 -10.75 0.45 8.47
N ASN A 50 -12.06 0.38 8.64
CA ASN A 50 -12.98 0.92 7.66
C ASN A 50 -12.99 2.45 7.81
N ARG A 51 -12.55 3.18 6.78
CA ARG A 51 -12.46 4.65 6.82
C ARG A 51 -13.82 5.36 6.82
N LEU A 52 -14.89 4.67 6.45
CA LEU A 52 -16.25 5.22 6.47
C LEU A 52 -16.91 5.04 7.83
N SER A 53 -16.91 3.83 8.40
CA SER A 53 -17.55 3.55 9.69
C SER A 53 -16.65 3.83 10.90
N GLY A 54 -15.33 3.93 10.69
CA GLY A 54 -14.33 4.04 11.75
C GLY A 54 -14.03 2.73 12.48
N GLY A 55 -14.83 1.68 12.26
CA GLY A 55 -14.66 0.37 12.88
C GLY A 55 -13.38 -0.34 12.45
N THR A 56 -12.85 -1.18 13.34
CA THR A 56 -11.66 -2.01 13.08
C THR A 56 -12.02 -3.49 13.14
N SER A 57 -11.38 -4.28 12.29
CA SER A 57 -11.46 -5.74 12.30
C SER A 57 -10.06 -6.33 12.17
N THR A 58 -9.88 -7.56 12.63
CA THR A 58 -8.63 -8.30 12.50
C THR A 58 -8.94 -9.68 11.95
N ASP A 59 -8.23 -10.07 10.90
CA ASP A 59 -8.38 -11.36 10.23
C ASP A 59 -7.00 -11.98 9.95
N VAL A 60 -6.98 -13.28 9.66
CA VAL A 60 -5.76 -14.05 9.36
C VAL A 60 -5.68 -14.36 7.87
N TYR A 61 -4.50 -14.18 7.27
CA TYR A 61 -4.25 -14.36 5.84
C TYR A 61 -2.99 -15.19 5.60
N ASP A 62 -2.97 -16.00 4.55
CA ASP A 62 -1.79 -16.80 4.17
C ASP A 62 -0.67 -15.96 3.54
N GLY A 63 -0.99 -14.75 3.04
CA GLY A 63 -0.01 -13.86 2.42
C GLY A 63 -0.46 -12.40 2.40
N VAL A 64 0.52 -11.49 2.34
CA VAL A 64 0.30 -10.04 2.31
C VAL A 64 1.15 -9.42 1.20
N CYS A 65 0.54 -8.57 0.37
CA CYS A 65 1.22 -7.85 -0.72
C CYS A 65 1.24 -6.35 -0.44
N ILE A 66 2.41 -5.71 -0.60
CA ILE A 66 2.57 -4.26 -0.47
C ILE A 66 3.39 -3.71 -1.64
N GLY A 67 3.07 -2.49 -2.09
CA GLY A 67 3.93 -1.74 -3.00
C GLY A 67 5.12 -1.13 -2.25
N HIS A 68 6.22 -0.87 -2.96
CA HIS A 68 7.46 -0.33 -2.37
C HIS A 68 7.74 1.14 -2.77
N ILE A 69 7.08 1.67 -3.81
CA ILE A 69 7.34 3.01 -4.37
C ILE A 69 6.31 4.03 -3.86
N SER A 70 6.05 4.04 -2.56
CA SER A 70 5.06 4.95 -1.94
C SER A 70 5.64 5.85 -0.85
N ARG A 71 6.88 5.61 -0.43
CA ARG A 71 7.56 6.41 0.59
C ARG A 71 8.80 7.06 -0.02
N PRO A 72 8.85 8.39 -0.13
CA PRO A 72 10.02 9.08 -0.66
C PRO A 72 11.22 8.89 0.29
N LYS A 73 12.41 8.66 -0.28
CA LYS A 73 13.66 8.61 0.46
C LYS A 73 14.43 9.89 0.19
N MET A 74 14.35 10.84 1.12
CA MET A 74 15.07 12.11 1.01
C MET A 74 16.52 11.95 1.48
N PRO A 75 17.52 12.26 0.64
CA PRO A 75 18.91 12.38 1.09
C PRO A 75 19.11 13.69 1.86
N SER A 76 20.08 13.68 2.78
CA SER A 76 20.58 14.87 3.46
C SER A 76 21.99 15.18 2.98
N TYR A 77 22.25 16.45 2.66
CA TYR A 77 23.56 16.94 2.22
C TYR A 77 24.07 18.04 3.15
N THR A 78 25.40 18.17 3.24
CA THR A 78 26.04 19.26 3.97
C THR A 78 25.60 20.60 3.38
N SER A 79 25.20 21.54 4.24
CA SER A 79 24.76 22.88 3.85
C SER A 79 23.49 22.91 2.97
N GLN A 80 22.71 21.82 2.94
CA GLN A 80 21.44 21.75 2.22
C GLN A 80 20.45 22.83 2.69
N ASP A 81 20.52 23.21 3.96
CA ASP A 81 19.77 24.29 4.60
C ASP A 81 20.14 25.70 4.10
N LEU A 82 21.32 25.87 3.48
CA LEU A 82 21.73 27.15 2.90
C LEU A 82 21.12 27.41 1.51
N PHE A 83 20.54 26.38 0.88
CA PHE A 83 19.89 26.53 -0.41
C PHE A 83 18.57 27.30 -0.26
N LYS A 84 18.42 28.39 -1.03
CA LYS A 84 17.25 29.30 -0.94
C LYS A 84 16.07 28.88 -1.81
N GLY A 85 16.24 27.87 -2.66
CA GLY A 85 15.17 27.37 -3.52
C GLY A 85 14.37 26.23 -2.88
N GLU A 86 13.37 25.74 -3.60
CA GLU A 86 12.59 24.59 -3.16
C GLU A 86 13.37 23.28 -3.37
N ILE A 87 13.41 22.44 -2.32
CA ILE A 87 13.91 21.07 -2.40
C ILE A 87 12.71 20.14 -2.39
N MET A 88 12.56 19.35 -3.45
CA MET A 88 11.42 18.47 -3.64
C MET A 88 11.86 17.06 -4.09
N HIS A 89 11.08 16.05 -3.70
CA HIS A 89 11.18 14.70 -4.25
C HIS A 89 10.28 14.58 -5.48
N THR A 90 10.60 13.72 -6.44
CA THR A 90 9.70 13.37 -7.55
C THR A 90 8.37 12.75 -7.11
N TYR A 91 8.23 12.43 -5.83
CA TYR A 91 6.99 11.93 -5.22
C TYR A 91 6.00 13.08 -4.94
N SER A 92 6.51 14.32 -4.88
CA SER A 92 5.73 15.53 -4.64
C SER A 92 5.26 16.21 -5.94
N LEU A 93 5.65 15.67 -7.10
CA LEU A 93 5.21 16.09 -8.43
C LEU A 93 3.96 15.29 -8.84
#